data_AF-A0A5B7YHR6-F1
#
_entry.id   AF-A0A5B7YHR6-F1
#
_cell.length_a   1.000
_cell.length_b   1.000
_cell.length_c   1.000
_cell.angle_alpha   90.00
_cell.angle_beta   90.00
_cell.angle_gamma   90.00
#
_symmetry.space_group_name_H-M   'P 1'
#
loop_
_entity.id
_entity.type
_entity.pdbx_description
1 polymer ?
#
loop_
_entity_poly.entity_id
_entity_poly.type
_entity_poly.pdbx_seq_one_letter_code
_entity_poly.pdbx_strand_id
1 'polypeptide(L)'
;MPKIVDLTDEQFKQLLDEYYAPPGKRSKMTQNEVKALAERLNDLINVPIIGETTEEKILIKVVLKVDGFLYDSLPNEIYGLVRSVDKGLSDDEATRLISRLSGLANQKIDIPYLLESAEFIAIRFVIGVIINAARKGWDFYRAKDADQSELMAA
;
A
#
# COMPACT_ATOMS: atom_id res chain seq x y z
N MET A 1 21.80 -3.83 2.71
CA MET A 1 22.07 -2.62 3.53
C MET A 1 23.36 -2.84 4.31
N PRO A 2 24.16 -1.80 4.58
CA PRO A 2 25.33 -1.90 5.47
C PRO A 2 24.89 -2.45 6.84
N LYS A 3 25.79 -3.14 7.56
CA LYS A 3 25.48 -3.56 8.93
C LYS A 3 25.33 -2.31 9.79
N ILE A 4 24.60 -2.41 10.91
CA ILE A 4 24.44 -1.29 11.86
C ILE A 4 25.79 -0.70 12.27
N VAL A 5 26.81 -1.55 12.39
CA VAL A 5 28.18 -1.16 12.74
C VAL A 5 28.92 -0.36 11.64
N ASP A 6 28.42 -0.41 10.40
CA ASP A 6 29.02 0.23 9.22
C ASP A 6 28.21 1.45 8.74
N LEU A 7 27.15 1.83 9.46
CA LEU A 7 26.30 2.97 9.13
C LEU A 7 27.07 4.27 9.37
N THR A 8 27.28 5.04 8.31
CA THR A 8 27.89 6.37 8.44
C THR A 8 26.90 7.36 9.05
N ASP A 9 27.41 8.45 9.63
CA ASP A 9 26.56 9.53 10.17
C ASP A 9 25.60 10.10 9.11
N GLU A 10 26.06 10.22 7.87
CA GLU A 10 25.25 10.66 6.72
C GLU A 10 24.12 9.66 6.41
N GLN A 11 24.41 8.36 6.41
CA GLN A 11 23.41 7.31 6.20
C GLN A 11 22.40 7.26 7.35
N PHE A 12 22.85 7.46 8.59
CA PHE A 12 21.97 7.53 9.75
C PHE A 12 21.07 8.76 9.70
N LYS A 13 21.61 9.91 9.29
CA LYS A 13 20.83 11.14 9.11
C LYS A 13 19.75 10.99 8.02
N GLN A 14 20.06 10.31 6.92
CA GLN A 14 19.05 9.98 5.89
C GLN A 14 17.92 9.12 6.45
N LEU A 15 18.23 8.12 7.30
CA LEU A 15 17.20 7.31 7.96
C LEU A 15 16.32 8.16 8.89
N LEU A 16 16.89 9.11 9.63
CA LEU A 16 16.13 10.03 10.46
C LEU A 16 15.23 10.95 9.63
N ASP A 17 15.75 11.50 8.53
CA ASP A 17 15.00 12.38 7.63
C ASP A 17 13.84 11.65 6.95
N GLU A 18 14.01 10.37 6.63
CA GLU A 18 12.94 9.49 6.16
C GLU A 18 11.92 9.24 7.28
N TYR A 19 12.35 8.78 8.45
CA TYR A 19 11.45 8.47 9.56
C TYR A 19 10.58 9.66 9.99
N TYR A 20 11.16 10.87 10.01
CA TYR A 20 10.47 12.11 10.38
C TYR A 20 9.91 12.89 9.18
N ALA A 21 9.87 12.30 7.98
CA ALA A 21 9.34 12.97 6.80
C ALA A 21 7.92 13.52 7.06
N PRO A 22 7.54 14.70 6.57
CA PRO A 22 6.16 15.19 6.69
C PRO A 22 5.22 14.36 5.82
N PRO A 23 3.91 14.27 6.13
CA PRO A 23 2.95 13.39 5.44
C PRO A 23 2.99 13.47 3.90
N GLY A 24 3.13 14.67 3.33
CA GLY A 24 3.22 14.86 1.88
C GLY A 24 4.48 14.31 1.21
N LYS A 25 5.51 13.94 1.99
CA LYS A 25 6.75 13.30 1.52
C LYS A 25 6.81 11.79 1.84
N ARG A 26 5.79 11.26 2.54
CA ARG A 26 5.71 9.85 2.94
C ARG A 26 5.14 8.95 1.85
N SER A 27 4.34 9.50 0.94
CA SER A 27 3.81 8.72 -0.17
C SER A 27 4.91 8.28 -1.12
N LYS A 28 4.94 6.98 -1.44
CA LYS A 28 5.84 6.41 -2.45
C LYS A 28 5.18 6.32 -3.82
N MET A 29 3.88 6.61 -3.92
CA MET A 29 3.12 6.61 -5.16
C MET A 29 3.14 7.99 -5.83
N THR A 30 3.25 8.01 -7.15
CA THR A 30 3.04 9.21 -7.95
C THR A 30 1.55 9.56 -8.03
N GLN A 31 1.23 10.80 -8.36
CA GLN A 31 -0.17 11.24 -8.52
C GLN A 31 -0.93 10.40 -9.57
N ASN A 32 -0.25 9.95 -10.63
CA ASN A 32 -0.86 9.12 -11.67
C ASN A 32 -1.17 7.72 -11.15
N GLU A 33 -0.28 7.13 -10.37
CA GLU A 33 -0.50 5.81 -9.76
C GLU A 33 -1.65 5.86 -8.76
N VAL A 34 -1.74 6.93 -7.95
CA VAL A 34 -2.86 7.13 -7.02
C VAL A 34 -4.19 7.21 -7.77
N LYS A 35 -4.27 8.00 -8.85
CA LYS A 35 -5.48 8.14 -9.67
C LYS A 35 -5.87 6.81 -10.33
N ALA A 36 -4.91 6.15 -10.95
CA ALA A 36 -5.14 4.88 -11.62
C ALA A 36 -5.61 3.79 -10.64
N LEU A 37 -5.09 3.77 -9.41
CA LEU A 37 -5.57 2.84 -8.39
C LEU A 37 -6.98 3.17 -7.91
N ALA A 38 -7.29 4.46 -7.76
CA ALA A 38 -8.63 4.92 -7.38
C ALA A 38 -9.67 4.59 -8.45
N GLU A 39 -9.34 4.75 -9.73
CA GLU A 39 -10.19 4.32 -10.85
C GLU A 39 -10.51 2.83 -10.76
N ARG A 40 -9.48 1.99 -10.54
CA ARG A 40 -9.72 0.55 -10.41
C ARG A 40 -10.46 0.17 -9.14
N LEU A 41 -10.30 0.94 -8.07
CA LEU A 41 -11.07 0.76 -6.84
C LEU A 41 -12.56 1.10 -7.08
N ASN A 42 -12.86 2.06 -7.95
CA ASN A 42 -14.21 2.44 -8.35
C ASN A 42 -14.94 1.29 -9.06
N ASP A 43 -14.22 0.44 -9.78
CA ASP A 43 -14.78 -0.77 -10.41
C ASP A 43 -15.15 -1.86 -9.39
N LEU A 44 -14.59 -1.78 -8.16
CA LEU A 44 -14.69 -2.82 -7.13
C LEU A 44 -15.67 -2.49 -6.00
N ILE A 45 -15.79 -1.21 -5.68
CA ILE A 45 -16.65 -0.73 -4.61
C ILE A 45 -17.48 0.46 -5.10
N ASN A 46 -18.74 0.48 -4.69
CA ASN A 46 -19.67 1.57 -4.95
C ASN A 46 -19.86 2.36 -3.65
N VAL A 47 -19.68 3.68 -3.68
CA VAL A 47 -19.92 4.59 -2.55
C VAL A 47 -21.39 5.02 -2.56
N PRO A 48 -22.23 4.53 -1.63
CA PRO A 48 -23.63 4.92 -1.60
C PRO A 48 -23.78 6.43 -1.36
N ILE A 49 -24.77 7.07 -1.98
CA ILE A 49 -25.30 8.40 -1.61
C ILE A 49 -24.51 9.60 -2.18
N ILE A 50 -23.47 9.37 -2.97
CA ILE A 50 -22.60 10.44 -3.50
C ILE A 50 -22.57 10.38 -5.04
N GLY A 51 -22.52 11.54 -5.72
CA GLY A 51 -22.38 11.57 -7.18
C GLY A 51 -20.97 11.19 -7.66
N GLU A 52 -20.85 10.65 -8.87
CA GLU A 52 -19.62 10.03 -9.44
C GLU A 52 -18.34 10.87 -9.21
N THR A 53 -18.39 12.18 -9.47
CA THR A 53 -17.20 13.06 -9.31
C THR A 53 -16.74 13.25 -7.86
N THR A 54 -17.60 13.00 -6.88
CA THR A 54 -17.26 13.08 -5.45
C THR A 54 -16.82 11.72 -4.92
N GLU A 55 -17.35 10.63 -5.49
CA GLU A 55 -16.90 9.26 -5.26
C GLU A 55 -15.42 9.09 -5.65
N GLU A 56 -15.01 9.52 -6.84
CA GLU A 56 -13.59 9.46 -7.28
C GLU A 56 -12.63 10.13 -6.29
N LYS A 57 -13.02 11.30 -5.76
CA LYS A 57 -12.21 12.04 -4.77
C LYS A 57 -12.13 11.29 -3.44
N ILE A 58 -13.17 10.57 -3.05
CA ILE A 58 -13.17 9.73 -1.85
C ILE A 58 -12.20 8.57 -2.07
N LEU A 59 -12.29 7.88 -3.21
CA LEU A 59 -11.42 6.74 -3.53
C LEU A 59 -9.94 7.13 -3.60
N ILE A 60 -9.61 8.32 -4.14
CA ILE A 60 -8.24 8.86 -4.06
C ILE A 60 -7.79 9.01 -2.59
N LYS A 61 -8.65 9.53 -1.71
CA LYS A 61 -8.32 9.67 -0.28
C LYS A 61 -8.17 8.32 0.42
N VAL A 62 -8.94 7.30 0.00
CA VAL A 62 -8.78 5.92 0.49
C VAL A 62 -7.38 5.41 0.14
N VAL A 63 -6.98 5.52 -1.13
CA VAL A 63 -5.64 5.11 -1.58
C VAL A 63 -4.55 5.80 -0.77
N LEU A 64 -4.63 7.12 -0.61
CA LEU A 64 -3.64 7.90 0.16
C LEU A 64 -3.60 7.53 1.65
N LYS A 65 -4.75 7.25 2.27
CA LYS A 65 -4.82 6.79 3.67
C LYS A 65 -4.13 5.44 3.85
N VAL A 66 -4.36 4.51 2.92
CA VAL A 66 -3.75 3.18 2.97
C VAL A 66 -2.24 3.26 2.70
N ASP A 67 -1.81 4.02 1.68
CA ASP A 67 -0.38 4.23 1.38
C ASP A 67 0.35 4.87 2.58
N GLY A 68 -0.25 5.91 3.18
CA GLY A 68 0.29 6.53 4.39
C GLY A 68 0.35 5.57 5.58
N PHE A 69 -0.70 4.77 5.80
CA PHE A 69 -0.69 3.73 6.83
C PHE A 69 0.45 2.73 6.61
N LEU A 70 0.66 2.27 5.37
CA LEU A 70 1.72 1.34 5.04
C LEU A 70 3.09 1.96 5.28
N TYR A 71 3.28 3.23 4.91
CA TYR A 71 4.53 3.94 5.22
C TYR A 71 4.79 4.01 6.73
N ASP A 72 3.77 4.35 7.53
CA ASP A 72 3.92 4.47 8.98
C ASP A 72 4.03 3.10 9.69
N SER A 73 3.49 2.04 9.09
CA SER A 73 3.37 0.71 9.71
C SER A 73 4.38 -0.31 9.20
N LEU A 74 5.00 -0.08 8.04
CA LEU A 74 6.09 -0.89 7.52
C LEU A 74 7.41 -0.20 7.88
N PRO A 75 8.22 -0.78 8.78
CA PRO A 75 9.60 -0.35 8.94
C PRO A 75 10.30 -0.33 7.57
N ASN A 76 11.23 0.60 7.37
CA ASN A 76 12.06 0.66 6.15
C ASN A 76 12.78 -0.69 5.86
N GLU A 77 12.92 -1.56 6.85
CA GLU A 77 13.44 -2.93 6.71
C GLU A 77 12.51 -3.91 5.98
N ILE A 78 11.19 -3.66 5.89
CA ILE A 78 10.27 -4.45 5.04
C ILE A 78 10.53 -4.17 3.55
N TYR A 79 10.99 -2.95 3.22
CA TYR A 79 11.60 -2.64 1.92
C TYR A 79 12.81 -3.56 1.63
N GLY A 80 13.47 -4.06 2.68
CA GLY A 80 14.54 -5.05 2.62
C GLY A 80 14.05 -6.48 2.31
N LEU A 81 12.83 -6.86 2.68
CA LEU A 81 12.19 -8.14 2.28
C LEU A 81 11.75 -8.12 0.81
N VAL A 82 11.40 -6.94 0.31
CA VAL A 82 11.13 -6.68 -1.11
C VAL A 82 12.44 -6.67 -1.92
N ARG A 83 13.55 -6.22 -1.30
CA ARG A 83 14.89 -6.15 -1.89
C ARG A 83 15.81 -7.34 -1.59
N SER A 84 15.36 -8.42 -0.95
CA SER A 84 16.13 -9.66 -0.89
C SER A 84 16.02 -10.40 -2.22
N VAL A 85 16.65 -9.81 -3.25
CA VAL A 85 16.60 -10.23 -4.66
C VAL A 85 17.10 -11.68 -4.88
N ASP A 86 17.78 -12.28 -3.89
CA ASP A 86 18.19 -13.69 -3.97
C ASP A 86 17.12 -14.69 -3.52
N LYS A 87 16.06 -14.25 -2.81
CA LYS A 87 14.87 -15.03 -2.46
C LYS A 87 13.68 -14.08 -2.33
N GLY A 88 12.92 -13.90 -3.42
CA GLY A 88 11.69 -13.11 -3.39
C GLY A 88 10.71 -13.60 -2.33
N LEU A 89 9.78 -12.73 -1.91
CA LEU A 89 8.69 -13.12 -1.01
C LEU A 89 7.87 -14.23 -1.66
N SER A 90 7.75 -15.39 -1.00
CA SER A 90 6.91 -16.49 -1.50
C SER A 90 5.44 -16.08 -1.53
N ASP A 91 4.62 -16.77 -2.33
CA ASP A 91 3.18 -16.48 -2.43
C ASP A 91 2.53 -16.51 -1.04
N ASP A 92 2.81 -17.54 -0.23
CA ASP A 92 2.28 -17.67 1.13
C ASP A 92 2.72 -16.53 2.06
N GLU A 93 3.96 -16.06 1.94
CA GLU A 93 4.45 -14.95 2.76
C GLU A 93 3.80 -13.63 2.36
N ALA A 94 3.59 -13.41 1.06
CA ALA A 94 2.89 -12.24 0.54
C ALA A 94 1.44 -12.22 0.99
N THR A 95 0.75 -13.35 0.88
CA THR A 95 -0.64 -13.50 1.32
C THR A 95 -0.78 -13.28 2.82
N ARG A 96 0.09 -13.87 3.64
CA ARG A 96 0.11 -13.63 5.10
C ARG A 96 0.36 -12.16 5.43
N LEU A 97 1.27 -11.51 4.70
CA LEU A 97 1.59 -10.10 4.90
C LEU A 97 0.39 -9.21 4.55
N ILE A 98 -0.23 -9.42 3.37
CA ILE A 98 -1.43 -8.71 2.94
C ILE A 98 -2.53 -8.89 3.99
N SER A 99 -2.84 -10.12 4.39
CA SER A 99 -3.89 -10.41 5.38
C SER A 99 -3.66 -9.68 6.71
N ARG A 100 -2.44 -9.73 7.25
CA ARG A 100 -2.10 -9.05 8.51
C ARG A 100 -2.20 -7.54 8.40
N LEU A 101 -1.65 -6.96 7.34
CA LEU A 101 -1.68 -5.52 7.12
C LEU A 101 -3.10 -5.03 6.88
N SER A 102 -3.93 -5.77 6.13
CA SER A 102 -5.34 -5.42 5.94
C SER A 102 -6.11 -5.46 7.25
N GLY A 103 -5.89 -6.47 8.09
CA GLY A 103 -6.52 -6.54 9.41
C GLY A 103 -6.11 -5.38 10.32
N LEU A 104 -4.82 -5.03 10.34
CA LEU A 104 -4.32 -3.89 11.12
C LEU A 104 -4.82 -2.55 10.57
N ALA A 105 -4.84 -2.40 9.25
CA ALA A 105 -5.32 -1.19 8.58
C ALA A 105 -6.82 -0.98 8.82
N ASN A 106 -7.64 -2.02 8.72
CA ASN A 106 -9.08 -1.94 8.98
C ASN A 106 -9.43 -1.61 10.45
N GLN A 107 -8.49 -1.74 11.38
CA GLN A 107 -8.68 -1.30 12.78
C GLN A 107 -8.28 0.16 13.01
N LYS A 108 -7.46 0.73 12.12
CA LYS A 108 -6.87 2.07 12.30
C LYS A 108 -7.35 3.11 11.29
N ILE A 109 -7.71 2.65 10.10
CA ILE A 109 -8.27 3.48 9.05
C ILE A 109 -9.78 3.43 9.26
N ASP A 110 -10.38 4.61 9.29
CA ASP A 110 -11.82 4.79 9.18
C ASP A 110 -12.06 5.65 7.93
N ILE A 111 -12.93 5.14 7.06
CA ILE A 111 -13.33 5.76 5.80
C ILE A 111 -14.81 6.12 5.93
N PRO A 112 -15.10 7.38 6.30
CA PRO A 112 -16.46 7.87 6.30
C PRO A 112 -17.14 7.59 4.96
N TYR A 113 -18.43 7.28 5.00
CA TYR A 113 -19.30 7.00 3.83
C TYR A 113 -19.12 5.63 3.17
N LEU A 114 -18.16 4.80 3.60
CA LEU A 114 -18.12 3.39 3.24
C LEU A 114 -18.74 2.52 4.33
N LEU A 115 -19.38 1.43 3.91
CA LEU A 115 -19.72 0.33 4.81
C LEU A 115 -18.42 -0.41 5.19
N GLU A 116 -18.35 -0.96 6.39
CA GLU A 116 -17.16 -1.66 6.89
C GLU A 116 -16.69 -2.80 5.95
N SER A 117 -17.62 -3.49 5.29
CA SER A 117 -17.27 -4.50 4.28
C SER A 117 -16.61 -3.89 3.03
N ALA A 118 -17.07 -2.73 2.57
CA ALA A 118 -16.48 -2.02 1.42
C ALA A 118 -15.13 -1.41 1.79
N GLU A 119 -15.00 -0.91 3.03
CA GLU A 119 -13.74 -0.44 3.57
C GLU A 119 -12.69 -1.56 3.59
N PHE A 120 -13.05 -2.73 4.12
CA PHE A 120 -12.16 -3.88 4.16
C PHE A 120 -11.70 -4.31 2.75
N ILE A 121 -12.62 -4.33 1.77
CA ILE A 121 -12.30 -4.64 0.37
C ILE A 121 -11.30 -3.62 -0.19
N ALA A 122 -11.55 -2.32 0.04
CA ALA A 122 -10.71 -1.26 -0.47
C ALA A 122 -9.30 -1.28 0.13
N ILE A 123 -9.22 -1.41 1.46
CA ILE A 123 -7.96 -1.52 2.20
C ILE A 123 -7.16 -2.72 1.69
N ARG A 124 -7.81 -3.89 1.61
CA ARG A 124 -7.14 -5.12 1.18
C ARG A 124 -6.67 -5.06 -0.25
N PHE A 125 -7.47 -4.49 -1.15
CA PHE A 125 -7.10 -4.30 -2.55
C PHE A 125 -5.85 -3.42 -2.70
N VAL A 126 -5.84 -2.23 -2.08
CA VAL A 126 -4.71 -1.29 -2.17
C VAL A 126 -3.43 -1.92 -1.61
N ILE A 127 -3.51 -2.57 -0.44
CA ILE A 127 -2.37 -3.29 0.15
C ILE A 127 -1.90 -4.41 -0.79
N GLY A 128 -2.83 -5.18 -1.35
CA GLY A 128 -2.53 -6.27 -2.28
C GLY A 128 -1.76 -5.80 -3.50
N VAL A 129 -2.15 -4.69 -4.11
CA VAL A 129 -1.44 -4.09 -5.26
C VAL A 129 -0.04 -3.66 -4.86
N ILE A 130 0.13 -2.96 -3.73
CA ILE A 130 1.43 -2.45 -3.28
C ILE A 130 2.39 -3.60 -2.96
N ILE A 131 1.94 -4.61 -2.21
CA ILE A 131 2.77 -5.77 -1.83
C ILE A 131 3.11 -6.64 -3.04
N ASN A 132 2.17 -6.86 -3.97
CA ASN A 132 2.45 -7.68 -5.15
C ASN A 132 3.33 -6.96 -6.19
N ALA A 133 3.19 -5.64 -6.34
CA ALA A 133 4.11 -4.84 -7.15
C ALA A 133 5.56 -5.00 -6.66
N ALA A 134 5.72 -4.86 -5.35
CA ALA A 134 6.99 -5.04 -4.67
C ALA A 134 7.55 -6.47 -4.82
N ARG A 135 6.72 -7.49 -4.58
CA ARG A 135 7.10 -8.91 -4.64
C ARG A 135 7.57 -9.38 -6.01
N LYS A 136 6.78 -9.08 -7.06
CA LYS A 136 7.01 -9.66 -8.40
C LYS A 136 7.96 -8.81 -9.27
N GLY A 137 8.54 -7.75 -8.70
CA GLY A 137 9.28 -6.74 -9.46
C GLY A 137 8.43 -6.13 -10.57
N TRP A 138 7.11 -6.14 -10.38
CA TRP A 138 6.17 -5.65 -11.36
C TRP A 138 6.17 -4.13 -11.35
N ASP A 139 6.07 -3.53 -12.52
CA ASP A 139 5.65 -2.14 -12.57
C ASP A 139 4.24 -2.01 -11.98
N PHE A 140 3.93 -0.83 -11.46
CA PHE A 140 2.67 -0.53 -10.81
C PHE A 140 1.45 -0.89 -11.69
N TYR A 141 1.54 -0.69 -13.01
CA TYR A 141 0.43 -0.94 -13.93
C TYR A 141 0.12 -2.43 -14.05
N ARG A 142 1.14 -3.28 -14.14
CA ARG A 142 0.97 -4.73 -14.14
C ARG A 142 0.39 -5.24 -12.83
N ALA A 143 0.80 -4.67 -11.69
CA ALA A 143 0.28 -5.07 -10.39
C ALA A 143 -1.15 -4.62 -10.16
N LYS A 144 -1.48 -3.39 -10.57
CA LYS A 144 -2.84 -2.91 -10.62
C LYS A 144 -3.68 -3.85 -11.47
N ASP A 145 -3.19 -4.26 -12.64
CA ASP A 145 -3.97 -4.97 -13.63
C ASP A 145 -4.16 -6.48 -13.42
N ALA A 146 -3.46 -7.05 -12.43
CA ALA A 146 -3.58 -8.45 -12.08
C ALA A 146 -4.99 -8.86 -11.63
N ASP A 147 -5.33 -10.11 -11.93
CA ASP A 147 -6.61 -10.71 -11.57
C ASP A 147 -6.79 -10.68 -10.04
N GLN A 148 -8.02 -10.46 -9.56
CA GLN A 148 -8.30 -10.45 -8.13
C GLN A 148 -7.89 -11.77 -7.46
N SER A 149 -8.02 -12.90 -8.16
CA SER A 149 -7.56 -14.20 -7.65
C SER A 149 -6.04 -14.23 -7.43
N GLU A 150 -5.25 -13.51 -8.23
CA GLU A 150 -3.80 -13.40 -8.03
C GLU A 150 -3.41 -12.40 -6.94
N LEU A 151 -4.23 -11.36 -6.72
CA LEU A 151 -4.01 -10.36 -5.67
C LEU A 151 -4.53 -10.82 -4.30
N MET A 152 -5.53 -11.72 -4.29
CA MET A 152 -6.29 -12.14 -3.11
C MET A 152 -6.15 -13.63 -2.79
N ALA A 153 -5.31 -14.39 -3.53
CA ALA A 153 -5.05 -15.80 -3.27
C ALA A 153 -4.78 -16.02 -1.77
N ALA A 154 -5.67 -16.79 -1.15
CA ALA A 154 -5.80 -17.00 0.29
C ALA A 154 -4.65 -17.80 0.91
#